data_AF-X1EVN3-F1
#
_entry.id   AF-X1EVN3-F1
#
_cell.length_a   1.000
_cell.length_b   1.000
_cell.length_c   1.000
_cell.angle_alpha   90.00
_cell.angle_beta   90.00
_cell.angle_gamma   90.00
#
_symmetry.space_group_name_H-M   'P 1'
#
loop_
_entity.id
_entity.type
_entity.pdbx_description
1 polymer ?
#
loop_
_entity_poly.entity_id
_entity_poly.type
_entity_poly.pdbx_seq_one_letter_code
_entity_poly.pdbx_strand_id
1 'polypeptide(L)' 'VQCGFCTPGMLMSAVALRRENTNPSIDQIKKGISGNLCRCTGYAKIIKAIQEVSK' A
#
# COMPACT_ATOMS: atom_id res chain seq x y z
N VAL A 1 -2.12 10.65 4.90
CA VAL A 1 -1.00 11.16 4.07
C VAL A 1 -0.18 12.14 4.91
N GLN A 2 1.11 12.32 4.61
CA GLN A 2 1.96 13.38 5.18
C GLN A 2 2.52 14.25 4.05
N CYS A 3 3.81 14.16 3.68
CA CYS A 3 4.38 14.96 2.58
C CYS A 3 3.85 14.63 1.17
N GLY A 4 3.28 13.44 0.98
CA GLY A 4 2.63 13.05 -0.28
C GLY A 4 3.56 12.59 -1.40
N PHE A 5 4.88 12.79 -1.31
CA PHE A 5 5.82 12.48 -2.40
C PHE A 5 5.76 11.02 -2.89
N CYS A 6 5.69 10.05 -1.97
CA CYS A 6 5.63 8.64 -2.30
C CYS A 6 4.21 8.13 -2.65
N THR A 7 3.18 8.97 -2.51
CA THR A 7 1.78 8.55 -2.62
C THR A 7 1.41 8.01 -4.01
N PRO A 8 1.84 8.62 -5.14
CA PRO A 8 1.52 8.08 -6.46
C PRO A 8 2.05 6.66 -6.68
N GLY A 9 3.31 6.40 -6.31
CA GLY A 9 3.90 5.06 -6.41
C GLY A 9 3.19 4.02 -5.53
N MET A 10 2.86 4.40 -4.29
CA MET A 10 2.09 3.57 -3.38
C MET A 10 0.71 3.19 -3.95
N LEU A 11 0.01 4.14 -4.57
CA LEU A 11 -1.31 3.89 -5.18
C LEU A 11 -1.19 2.91 -6.34
N MET A 12 -0.22 3.09 -7.23
CA MET A 12 -0.05 2.19 -8.37
C MET A 12 0.27 0.76 -7.95
N SER A 13 1.17 0.58 -6.98
CA SER A 13 1.49 -0.74 -6.45
C SER A 13 0.30 -1.38 -5.70
N ALA A 14 -0.47 -0.60 -4.94
CA ALA A 14 -1.67 -1.10 -4.27
C ALA A 14 -2.76 -1.53 -5.26
N VAL A 15 -2.98 -0.75 -6.32
CA VAL A 15 -3.94 -1.07 -7.39
C VAL A 15 -3.51 -2.33 -8.15
N ALA A 16 -2.22 -2.47 -8.46
CA ALA A 16 -1.68 -3.67 -9.10
C ALA A 16 -1.91 -4.91 -8.22
N LEU A 17 -1.53 -4.84 -6.94
CA LEU A 17 -1.76 -5.92 -5.98
C LEU A 17 -3.25 -6.33 -5.92
N ARG A 18 -4.17 -5.36 -5.84
CA ARG A 18 -5.61 -5.63 -5.74
C ARG A 18 -6.19 -6.26 -7.00
N ARG A 19 -5.63 -5.96 -8.18
CA ARG A 19 -6.05 -6.59 -9.45
C ARG A 19 -5.71 -8.08 -9.48
N GLU A 20 -4.61 -8.47 -8.85
CA GLU A 20 -4.18 -9.87 -8.77
C GLU A 20 -4.88 -10.62 -7.63
N ASN A 21 -5.10 -9.95 -6.49
CA ASN A 21 -5.78 -10.51 -5.34
C ASN A 21 -6.69 -9.45 -4.71
N THR A 22 -7.99 -9.67 -4.81
CA THR A 22 -9.00 -8.73 -4.31
C THR A 22 -9.02 -8.62 -2.79
N ASN A 23 -8.48 -9.60 -2.05
CA ASN A 23 -8.42 -9.63 -0.59
C ASN A 23 -7.04 -10.12 -0.10
N PRO A 24 -5.97 -9.33 -0.28
CA PRO A 24 -4.63 -9.70 0.13
C PRO A 24 -4.47 -9.65 1.65
N SER A 25 -3.71 -10.60 2.19
CA SER A 25 -3.29 -10.58 3.59
C SER A 25 -2.36 -9.39 3.88
N ILE A 26 -2.19 -9.04 5.15
CA ILE A 26 -1.29 -7.96 5.56
C ILE A 26 0.15 -8.19 5.06
N ASP A 27 0.63 -9.43 5.06
CA ASP A 27 2.00 -9.73 4.61
C ASP A 27 2.12 -9.66 3.08
N GLN A 28 1.06 -10.01 2.35
CA GLN A 28 0.99 -9.76 0.91
C GLN A 28 1.00 -8.26 0.61
N ILE A 29 0.28 -7.44 1.39
CA ILE A 29 0.30 -5.98 1.26
C ILE A 29 1.71 -5.42 1.49
N LYS A 30 2.38 -5.81 2.58
CA LYS A 30 3.76 -5.36 2.88
C LYS A 30 4.71 -5.71 1.73
N LYS A 31 4.62 -6.95 1.22
CA LYS A 31 5.46 -7.39 0.09
C LYS A 31 5.15 -6.59 -1.18
N GLY A 32 3.87 -6.40 -1.49
CA GLY A 32 3.41 -5.68 -2.68
C GLY A 32 3.82 -4.20 -2.73
N ILE A 33 4.02 -3.55 -1.58
CA ILE A 33 4.48 -2.16 -1.50
C ILE A 33 5.96 -2.01 -1.16
N SER A 34 6.70 -3.09 -0.97
CA SER A 34 8.10 -3.06 -0.49
C SER A 34 9.06 -2.27 -1.39
N GLY A 35 8.75 -2.15 -2.68
CA GLY A 35 9.50 -1.30 -3.62
C GLY A 35 9.22 0.20 -3.51
N ASN A 36 8.25 0.63 -2.70
CA ASN A 36 7.92 2.04 -2.50
C ASN A 36 8.39 2.51 -1.13
N LEU A 37 9.39 3.38 -1.12
CA LEU A 37 9.93 3.93 0.13
C LEU A 37 9.08 5.11 0.62
N CYS A 38 8.73 5.09 1.91
CA CYS A 38 8.07 6.19 2.58
C CYS A 38 8.87 6.61 3.82
N ARG A 39 9.28 7.89 3.88
CA ARG A 39 10.02 8.41 5.03
C ARG A 39 9.12 8.98 6.14
N CYS A 40 7.90 9.35 5.81
CA CYS A 40 7.06 10.17 6.69
C CYS A 40 6.11 9.35 7.56
N THR A 41 5.49 8.28 7.02
CA THR A 41 4.30 7.67 7.66
C THR A 41 4.57 6.45 8.54
N GLY A 42 5.74 5.81 8.41
CA GLY A 42 6.01 4.53 9.06
C GLY A 42 5.14 3.35 8.56
N TYR A 43 4.54 3.46 7.38
CA TYR A 43 3.76 2.43 6.65
C TYR A 43 2.45 1.96 7.28
N ALA A 44 2.26 2.01 8.60
CA ALA A 44 1.08 1.45 9.27
C ALA A 44 -0.26 1.97 8.70
N LYS A 45 -0.36 3.29 8.46
CA LYS A 45 -1.56 3.90 7.87
C LYS A 45 -1.77 3.54 6.40
N ILE A 46 -0.69 3.29 5.65
CA ILE A 46 -0.76 2.87 4.24
C ILE A 46 -1.29 1.43 4.16
N ILE A 47 -0.74 0.53 4.97
CA ILE A 47 -1.16 -0.87 5.04
C ILE A 47 -2.65 -0.96 5.40
N LYS A 48 -3.08 -0.22 6.43
CA LYS A 48 -4.49 -0.15 6.84
C LYS A 48 -5.40 0.32 5.71
N ALA A 49 -5.01 1.38 4.99
CA ALA A 49 -5.81 1.91 3.89
C ALA A 49 -5.95 0.91 2.73
N ILE A 50 -4.89 0.17 2.39
CA ILE A 50 -4.94 -0.88 1.36
C ILE A 50 -5.88 -2.02 1.81
N GLN A 51 -5.81 -2.42 3.08
CA GLN A 51 -6.67 -3.47 3.62
C GLN A 51 -8.15 -3.06 3.63
N GLU A 52 -8.46 -1.79 3.91
CA GLU A 52 -9.84 -1.26 3.92
C GLU A 52 -10.49 -1.29 2.54
N VAL A 53 -9.73 -1.05 1.46
CA VAL A 53 -10.27 -1.07 0.08
C VAL A 53 -10.22 -2.45 -0.58
N SER A 54 -9.58 -3.42 0.07
CA SER A 54 -9.47 -4.80 -0.42
C SER A 54 -10.47 -5.75 0.24
N LYS A 55 -11.53 -5.20 0.82
CA LYS A 55 -12.73 -5.94 1.23
C LYS A 55 -13.89 -5.60 0.32
#